data_AF-A0A094CEZ8-F1
#
_entry.id   AF-A0A094CEZ8-F1
#
_cell.length_a   1.000
_cell.length_b   1.000
_cell.length_c   1.000
_cell.angle_alpha   90.00
_cell.angle_beta   90.00
_cell.angle_gamma   90.00
#
_symmetry.space_group_name_H-M   'P 1'
#
loop_
_entity.id
_entity.type
_entity.pdbx_description
1 polymer ?
#
loop_
_entity_poly.entity_id
_entity_poly.type
_entity_poly.pdbx_seq_one_letter_code
_entity_poly.pdbx_strand_id
1 'polypeptide(L)'
;MQYSFVDTEVSPVVEYAFQALALDDHRAAFAPAVWEQPNHPAHLKTLAQSWFPGVHSNIGGAGGYDDQSLANDTLAWMLAQLQTPDVSDDGQPLLDFDASYLDWIFSLNVAHCNNTPSVGGYRGWALGKMDETLTTAYSFVGDVKPWAGWENWRDWAHPGDLARTPGQYESYSAKTGRKTKRQRALVGSNETIHPSARVRVACGGKGLDDEGAYFPHGLEGFKIVGPEGADMRDPLAQGFRWVGTDSQGKDVVLEETKLGRMELALLEASRRAVEEGEARKGIRAQQVEWQKGEVGGGGA
;
A
#
# COMPACT_ATOMS: atom_id res chain seq x y z
N MET A 1 16.21 -29.30 -0.90
CA MET A 1 15.83 -28.38 0.19
C MET A 1 14.55 -27.70 -0.22
N GLN A 2 13.44 -27.98 0.47
CA GLN A 2 12.17 -27.24 0.30
C GLN A 2 12.29 -26.00 1.18
N TYR A 3 12.43 -24.82 0.57
CA TYR A 3 12.32 -23.56 1.29
C TYR A 3 10.85 -23.37 1.64
N SER A 4 10.51 -23.32 2.93
CA SER A 4 9.17 -22.94 3.39
C SER A 4 9.33 -21.77 4.36
N PHE A 5 8.50 -20.75 4.21
CA PHE A 5 8.35 -19.71 5.22
C PHE A 5 7.71 -20.36 6.46
N VAL A 6 8.34 -20.19 7.61
CA VAL A 6 8.06 -20.99 8.81
C VAL A 6 7.52 -20.19 9.98
N ASP A 7 7.52 -18.86 9.98
CA ASP A 7 7.05 -18.17 11.17
C ASP A 7 6.37 -16.83 10.89
N THR A 8 5.16 -16.68 11.43
CA THR A 8 4.44 -15.41 11.47
C THR A 8 4.86 -14.57 12.68
N GLU A 9 5.50 -15.16 13.68
CA GLU A 9 5.96 -14.47 14.87
C GLU A 9 7.19 -13.60 14.57
N VAL A 10 7.14 -12.31 14.97
CA VAL A 10 8.32 -11.45 14.90
C VAL A 10 9.40 -11.98 15.84
N SER A 11 10.63 -12.06 15.33
CA SER A 11 11.77 -12.54 16.11
C SER A 11 11.96 -11.73 17.41
N PRO A 12 12.19 -12.36 18.58
CA PRO A 12 12.31 -11.66 19.86
C PRO A 12 13.44 -10.62 19.95
N VAL A 13 14.42 -10.67 19.03
CA VAL A 13 15.54 -9.72 18.96
C VAL A 13 15.27 -8.49 18.10
N VAL A 14 14.13 -8.44 17.42
CA VAL A 14 13.73 -7.28 16.61
C VAL A 14 13.06 -6.25 17.50
N GLU A 15 13.52 -5.00 17.44
CA GLU A 15 12.91 -3.88 18.16
C GLU A 15 11.80 -3.20 17.37
N TYR A 16 11.94 -3.08 16.05
CA TYR A 16 11.02 -2.37 15.17
C TYR A 16 10.72 -3.19 13.92
N ALA A 17 9.44 -3.45 13.68
CA ALA A 17 8.95 -4.21 12.53
C ALA A 17 7.90 -3.40 11.77
N PHE A 18 8.19 -3.07 10.51
CA PHE A 18 7.31 -2.30 9.63
C PHE A 18 7.03 -3.09 8.36
N GLN A 19 5.76 -3.24 7.99
CA GLN A 19 5.37 -3.95 6.77
C GLN A 19 4.35 -3.14 5.96
N ALA A 20 4.65 -2.90 4.69
CA ALA A 20 3.69 -2.42 3.72
C ALA A 20 3.10 -3.60 2.95
N LEU A 21 1.77 -3.69 2.87
CA LEU A 21 1.03 -4.82 2.32
C LEU A 21 0.14 -4.39 1.15
N ALA A 22 0.05 -5.25 0.13
CA ALA A 22 -0.76 -5.02 -1.08
C ALA A 22 -2.20 -5.50 -0.89
N LEU A 23 -3.19 -4.63 -1.08
CA LEU A 23 -4.61 -5.01 -1.02
C LEU A 23 -5.10 -5.76 -2.25
N ASP A 24 -4.56 -5.42 -3.42
CA ASP A 24 -5.14 -5.79 -4.71
C ASP A 24 -4.34 -6.90 -5.43
N ASP A 25 -3.27 -7.40 -4.81
CA ASP A 25 -2.59 -8.60 -5.32
C ASP A 25 -3.43 -9.83 -5.01
N HIS A 26 -3.78 -10.61 -6.03
CA HIS A 26 -4.64 -11.77 -5.86
C HIS A 26 -3.92 -13.11 -6.10
N ARG A 27 -2.62 -13.09 -6.41
CA ARG A 27 -1.89 -14.32 -6.75
C ARG A 27 -1.64 -15.13 -5.48
N ALA A 28 -2.07 -16.40 -5.47
CA ALA A 28 -1.83 -17.32 -4.35
C ALA A 28 -0.34 -17.51 -4.04
N ALA A 29 0.53 -17.51 -5.06
CA ALA A 29 1.97 -17.63 -4.90
C ALA A 29 2.61 -16.44 -4.14
N PHE A 30 1.92 -15.30 -4.10
CA PHE A 30 2.34 -14.08 -3.43
C PHE A 30 1.45 -13.76 -2.21
N ALA A 31 0.81 -14.78 -1.62
CA ALA A 31 0.06 -14.62 -0.38
C ALA A 31 0.96 -13.98 0.70
N PRO A 32 0.50 -12.91 1.37
CA PRO A 32 1.33 -12.19 2.33
C PRO A 32 1.56 -13.03 3.58
N ALA A 33 2.76 -12.94 4.12
CA ALA A 33 3.07 -13.39 5.46
C ALA A 33 2.88 -12.19 6.42
N VAL A 34 1.66 -12.06 6.94
CA VAL A 34 1.34 -11.06 7.97
C VAL A 34 1.98 -11.50 9.29
N TRP A 35 2.61 -10.54 9.98
CA TRP A 35 3.32 -10.79 11.22
C TRP A 35 2.42 -10.70 12.45
N GLU A 36 2.85 -11.32 13.54
CA GLU A 36 2.20 -11.24 14.85
C GLU A 36 3.22 -10.96 15.95
N GLN A 37 2.75 -10.38 17.05
CA GLN A 37 3.60 -10.09 18.20
C GLN A 37 4.10 -11.39 18.86
N PRO A 38 5.34 -11.41 19.37
CA PRO A 38 5.88 -12.57 20.04
C PRO A 38 5.20 -12.86 21.38
N ASN A 39 5.08 -14.15 21.72
CA ASN A 39 4.39 -14.62 22.93
C ASN A 39 5.26 -14.56 24.21
N HIS A 40 6.51 -14.10 24.08
CA HIS A 40 7.56 -14.13 25.10
C HIS A 40 8.16 -12.73 25.33
N PRO A 41 8.90 -12.49 26.43
CA PRO A 41 9.64 -11.24 26.59
C PRO A 41 10.50 -11.00 25.34
N ALA A 42 10.18 -9.94 24.62
CA ALA A 42 10.80 -9.55 23.37
C ALA A 42 11.23 -8.10 23.47
N HIS A 43 12.21 -7.74 22.65
CA HIS A 43 12.65 -6.35 22.52
C HIS A 43 11.74 -5.52 21.61
N LEU A 44 10.68 -6.13 21.08
CA LEU A 44 9.75 -5.49 20.15
C LEU A 44 9.06 -4.29 20.80
N LYS A 45 9.41 -3.10 20.34
CA LYS A 45 8.84 -1.81 20.73
C LYS A 45 7.71 -1.41 19.78
N THR A 46 7.87 -1.64 18.47
CA THR A 46 6.85 -1.31 17.47
C THR A 46 6.67 -2.42 16.44
N LEU A 47 5.41 -2.80 16.23
CA LEU A 47 4.96 -3.55 15.06
C LEU A 47 3.86 -2.74 14.37
N ALA A 48 4.11 -2.30 13.13
CA ALA A 48 3.11 -1.62 12.31
C ALA A 48 3.04 -2.27 10.92
N GLN A 49 1.83 -2.68 10.54
CA GLN A 49 1.58 -3.33 9.25
C GLN A 49 0.44 -2.59 8.57
N SER A 50 0.71 -1.96 7.44
CA SER A 50 -0.28 -1.12 6.76
C SER A 50 -0.60 -1.65 5.37
N TRP A 51 -1.89 -1.71 5.07
CA TRP A 51 -2.43 -2.15 3.79
C TRP A 51 -2.64 -0.97 2.84
N PHE A 52 -2.15 -1.12 1.62
CA PHE A 52 -2.16 -0.09 0.58
C PHE A 52 -2.89 -0.55 -0.68
N PRO A 53 -3.49 0.39 -1.43
CA PRO A 53 -4.03 0.11 -2.74
C PRO A 53 -2.90 -0.24 -3.71
N GLY A 54 -3.05 -1.32 -4.46
CA GLY A 54 -2.11 -1.77 -5.48
C GLY A 54 -1.77 -3.26 -5.40
N VAL A 55 -1.10 -3.75 -6.45
CA VAL A 55 -0.53 -5.10 -6.50
C VAL A 55 0.90 -5.11 -5.94
N HIS A 56 1.55 -6.28 -5.85
CA HIS A 56 2.88 -6.44 -5.23
C HIS A 56 3.91 -5.40 -5.69
N SER A 57 4.00 -5.16 -7.00
CA SER A 57 4.96 -4.20 -7.57
C SER A 57 4.60 -2.73 -7.32
N ASN A 58 3.32 -2.41 -7.10
CA ASN A 58 2.93 -1.06 -6.67
C ASN A 58 3.35 -0.79 -5.22
N ILE A 59 3.56 -1.82 -4.41
CA ILE A 59 3.94 -1.65 -3.00
C ILE A 59 5.46 -1.67 -2.83
N GLY A 60 6.14 -2.66 -3.41
CA GLY A 60 7.59 -2.80 -3.28
C GLY A 60 8.40 -2.00 -4.29
N GLY A 61 7.76 -1.46 -5.32
CA GLY A 61 8.43 -0.95 -6.52
C GLY A 61 8.92 -2.08 -7.41
N ALA A 62 8.95 -1.86 -8.72
CA ALA A 62 9.61 -2.77 -9.65
C ALA A 62 10.11 -2.02 -10.88
N GLY A 63 11.32 -2.34 -11.32
CA GLY A 63 11.84 -1.88 -12.60
C GLY A 63 11.03 -2.50 -13.73
N GLY A 64 10.33 -1.66 -14.51
CA GLY A 64 9.51 -2.09 -15.65
C GLY A 64 8.09 -1.57 -15.68
N TYR A 65 7.60 -0.93 -14.61
CA TYR A 65 6.33 -0.19 -14.63
C TYR A 65 6.58 1.29 -14.86
N ASP A 66 5.82 1.87 -15.80
CA ASP A 66 5.94 3.28 -16.14
C ASP A 66 5.39 4.20 -15.04
N ASP A 67 4.41 3.74 -14.25
CA ASP A 67 3.85 4.49 -13.13
C ASP A 67 4.33 3.93 -11.77
N GLN A 68 5.18 4.69 -11.10
CA GLN A 68 5.72 4.36 -9.77
C GLN A 68 5.05 5.16 -8.64
N SER A 69 3.96 5.90 -8.91
CA SER A 69 3.36 6.80 -7.93
C SER A 69 2.86 6.09 -6.67
N LEU A 70 2.21 4.92 -6.80
CA LEU A 70 1.80 4.13 -5.63
C LEU A 70 2.98 3.59 -4.82
N ALA A 71 4.10 3.26 -5.47
CA ALA A 71 5.31 2.81 -4.78
C ALA A 71 6.01 3.96 -4.04
N ASN A 72 5.86 5.19 -4.52
CA ASN A 72 6.33 6.36 -3.80
C ASN A 72 5.49 6.59 -2.53
N ASP A 73 4.17 6.35 -2.58
CA ASP A 73 3.29 6.48 -1.41
C ASP A 73 3.71 5.48 -0.30
N THR A 74 3.98 4.23 -0.66
CA THR A 74 4.45 3.21 0.31
C THR A 74 5.86 3.46 0.82
N LEU A 75 6.76 3.93 -0.06
CA LEU A 75 8.10 4.34 0.34
C LEU A 75 8.03 5.49 1.34
N ALA A 76 7.24 6.52 1.08
CA ALA A 76 7.08 7.65 1.99
C ALA A 76 6.56 7.21 3.37
N TRP A 77 5.59 6.28 3.41
CA TRP A 77 5.14 5.68 4.67
C TRP A 77 6.26 4.95 5.41
N MET A 78 7.05 4.13 4.71
CA MET A 78 8.18 3.41 5.30
C MET A 78 9.23 4.38 5.88
N LEU A 79 9.56 5.44 5.14
CA LEU A 79 10.48 6.49 5.60
C LEU A 79 9.91 7.22 6.82
N ALA A 80 8.61 7.49 6.84
CA ALA A 80 7.95 8.08 7.99
C ALA A 80 8.03 7.19 9.24
N GLN A 81 7.86 5.87 9.11
CA GLN A 81 8.04 4.95 10.23
C GLN A 81 9.45 5.04 10.83
N LEU A 82 10.47 5.11 9.95
CA LEU A 82 11.89 5.21 10.33
C LEU A 82 12.29 6.59 10.88
N GLN A 83 11.49 7.63 10.65
CA GLN A 83 11.69 8.97 11.17
C GLN A 83 10.89 9.28 12.44
N THR A 84 10.09 8.35 12.94
CA THR A 84 9.24 8.58 14.12
C THR A 84 10.14 8.94 15.32
N PRO A 85 10.02 10.16 15.91
CA PRO A 85 10.68 10.49 17.16
C PRO A 85 10.09 9.59 18.26
N ASP A 86 10.92 9.15 19.21
CA ASP A 86 10.61 8.19 20.30
C ASP A 86 10.91 6.71 19.99
N VAL A 87 11.65 6.44 18.92
CA VAL A 87 12.06 5.09 18.48
C VAL A 87 13.55 4.83 18.78
N SER A 88 14.22 5.69 19.53
CA SER A 88 15.56 5.39 20.04
C SER A 88 15.70 5.87 21.48
N ASP A 89 16.54 5.19 22.25
CA ASP A 89 16.74 5.48 23.67
C ASP A 89 17.30 6.91 23.91
N ASP A 90 17.77 7.58 22.84
CA ASP A 90 18.30 8.95 22.82
C ASP A 90 17.31 10.00 22.22
N GLY A 91 16.08 9.61 21.87
CA GLY A 91 15.04 10.52 21.39
C GLY A 91 15.26 11.09 19.99
N GLN A 92 16.04 10.40 19.15
CA GLN A 92 16.32 10.76 17.76
C GLN A 92 15.50 9.88 16.79
N PRO A 93 15.32 10.28 15.52
CA PRO A 93 14.81 9.36 14.50
C PRO A 93 15.79 8.18 14.29
N LEU A 94 15.28 7.00 13.93
CA LEU A 94 16.13 5.85 13.60
C LEU A 94 17.02 6.15 12.39
N LEU A 95 16.44 6.80 11.39
CA LEU A 95 17.13 7.26 10.19
C LEU A 95 16.67 8.68 9.84
N ASP A 96 17.62 9.52 9.45
CA ASP A 96 17.32 10.82 8.87
C ASP A 96 17.39 10.75 7.34
N PHE A 97 16.51 11.49 6.67
CA PHE A 97 16.40 11.47 5.21
C PHE A 97 16.39 12.89 4.65
N ASP A 98 17.12 13.08 3.56
CA ASP A 98 17.14 14.34 2.83
C ASP A 98 15.85 14.51 2.02
N ALA A 99 14.96 15.37 2.51
CA ALA A 99 13.71 15.69 1.83
C ALA A 99 13.92 16.25 0.41
N SER A 100 15.04 16.94 0.14
CA SER A 100 15.32 17.49 -1.18
C SER A 100 15.59 16.39 -2.22
N TYR A 101 16.15 15.27 -1.80
CA TYR A 101 16.36 14.11 -2.67
C TYR A 101 15.03 13.41 -3.01
N LEU A 102 14.12 13.34 -2.03
CA LEU A 102 12.77 12.79 -2.26
C LEU A 102 11.96 13.66 -3.22
N ASP A 103 12.00 14.99 -3.03
CA ASP A 103 11.38 15.95 -3.95
C ASP A 103 11.95 15.83 -5.37
N TRP A 104 13.26 15.61 -5.50
CA TRP A 104 13.91 15.41 -6.78
C TRP A 104 13.46 14.11 -7.48
N ILE A 105 13.48 12.97 -6.77
CA ILE A 105 12.98 11.69 -7.31
C ILE A 105 11.51 11.81 -7.69
N PHE A 106 10.69 12.43 -6.84
CA PHE A 106 9.28 12.65 -7.11
C PHE A 106 9.08 13.47 -8.39
N SER A 107 9.83 14.55 -8.55
CA SER A 107 9.79 15.40 -9.75
C SER A 107 10.16 14.64 -11.02
N LEU A 108 11.17 13.74 -10.95
CA LEU A 108 11.53 12.87 -12.06
C LEU A 108 10.40 11.89 -12.41
N ASN A 109 9.75 11.30 -11.41
CA ASN A 109 8.62 10.39 -11.61
C ASN A 109 7.42 11.10 -12.25
N VAL A 110 7.07 12.32 -11.78
CA VAL A 110 6.02 13.14 -12.38
C VAL A 110 6.35 13.47 -13.84
N ALA A 111 7.59 13.89 -14.12
CA ALA A 111 8.04 14.18 -15.47
C ALA A 111 7.97 12.93 -16.37
N HIS A 112 8.36 11.77 -15.86
CA HIS A 112 8.24 10.51 -16.58
C HIS A 112 6.78 10.17 -16.88
N CYS A 113 5.90 10.18 -15.87
CA CYS A 113 4.46 9.90 -16.06
C CYS A 113 3.82 10.82 -17.12
N ASN A 114 4.21 12.10 -17.12
CA ASN A 114 3.72 13.10 -18.08
C ASN A 114 4.24 12.90 -19.51
N ASN A 115 5.41 12.29 -19.67
CA ASN A 115 6.02 12.03 -20.97
C ASN A 115 5.74 10.63 -21.52
N THR A 116 5.16 9.74 -20.70
CA THR A 116 4.91 8.34 -21.05
C THR A 116 3.44 8.12 -21.43
N PRO A 117 3.11 7.88 -22.72
CA PRO A 117 1.71 7.78 -23.17
C PRO A 117 0.90 6.65 -22.52
N SER A 118 1.55 5.54 -22.17
CA SER A 118 0.94 4.38 -21.48
C SER A 118 0.43 4.69 -20.07
N VAL A 119 0.95 5.76 -19.43
CA VAL A 119 0.52 6.22 -18.10
C VAL A 119 -0.60 7.26 -18.23
N GLY A 120 -0.56 8.08 -19.28
CA GLY A 120 -1.56 9.14 -19.50
C GLY A 120 -1.37 10.38 -18.60
N GLY A 121 -0.18 10.55 -18.02
CA GLY A 121 0.15 11.66 -17.13
C GLY A 121 0.09 11.33 -15.65
N TYR A 122 0.72 12.18 -14.84
CA TYR A 122 0.63 12.08 -13.39
C TYR A 122 -0.80 12.37 -12.90
N ARG A 123 -1.32 11.52 -12.00
CA ARG A 123 -2.74 11.49 -11.60
C ARG A 123 -3.00 12.04 -10.19
N GLY A 124 -1.94 12.37 -9.45
CA GLY A 124 -2.04 12.77 -8.05
C GLY A 124 -1.84 11.62 -7.08
N TRP A 125 -1.70 11.97 -5.81
CA TRP A 125 -1.46 11.07 -4.69
C TRP A 125 -2.56 10.01 -4.57
N ALA A 126 -2.18 8.74 -4.31
CA ALA A 126 -3.06 7.57 -4.26
C ALA A 126 -3.77 7.15 -5.57
N LEU A 127 -3.63 7.91 -6.66
CA LEU A 127 -4.38 7.70 -7.91
C LEU A 127 -3.55 7.08 -9.05
N GLY A 128 -2.36 6.60 -8.73
CA GLY A 128 -1.47 5.91 -9.67
C GLY A 128 -2.09 4.71 -10.35
N LYS A 129 -1.61 4.40 -11.55
CA LYS A 129 -2.02 3.22 -12.30
C LYS A 129 -1.62 1.92 -11.57
N MET A 130 -2.52 0.95 -11.59
CA MET A 130 -2.24 -0.42 -11.14
C MET A 130 -2.24 -1.32 -12.37
N ASP A 131 -1.09 -1.89 -12.69
CA ASP A 131 -0.99 -2.85 -13.79
C ASP A 131 -0.94 -4.26 -13.20
N GLU A 132 -1.74 -5.19 -13.73
CA GLU A 132 -1.69 -6.58 -13.30
C GLU A 132 -0.29 -7.17 -13.52
N THR A 133 0.24 -7.73 -12.43
CA THR A 133 1.61 -8.26 -12.37
C THR A 133 1.95 -9.42 -13.32
N LEU A 134 1.00 -10.06 -13.99
CA LEU A 134 1.28 -11.21 -14.88
C LEU A 134 1.80 -10.83 -16.26
N THR A 135 1.57 -9.60 -16.73
CA THR A 135 2.16 -9.11 -17.98
C THR A 135 3.68 -8.93 -17.86
N THR A 136 4.20 -8.74 -16.65
CA THR A 136 5.59 -8.33 -16.39
C THR A 136 6.37 -9.31 -15.50
N ALA A 137 5.74 -10.11 -14.63
CA ALA A 137 6.48 -11.12 -13.85
C ALA A 137 7.18 -12.17 -14.76
N TYR A 138 6.64 -12.41 -15.95
CA TYR A 138 7.29 -13.24 -16.98
C TYR A 138 8.37 -12.50 -17.79
N SER A 139 8.50 -11.17 -17.71
CA SER A 139 9.64 -10.47 -18.34
C SER A 139 10.96 -10.63 -17.55
N PHE A 140 10.91 -11.13 -16.30
CA PHE A 140 12.10 -11.55 -15.54
C PHE A 140 12.59 -12.96 -15.91
N VAL A 141 11.77 -13.76 -16.60
CA VAL A 141 12.13 -15.08 -17.13
C VAL A 141 12.31 -14.90 -18.64
N GLY A 142 13.53 -14.53 -19.05
CA GLY A 142 13.84 -14.04 -20.39
C GLY A 142 13.18 -14.81 -21.56
N ASP A 143 12.80 -14.04 -22.59
CA ASP A 143 12.48 -14.44 -23.97
C ASP A 143 12.10 -15.91 -24.19
N VAL A 144 10.98 -16.36 -23.63
CA VAL A 144 10.33 -17.59 -24.10
C VAL A 144 9.37 -17.21 -25.22
N LYS A 145 9.88 -17.21 -26.47
CA LYS A 145 9.02 -17.17 -27.66
C LYS A 145 7.98 -18.30 -27.58
N PRO A 146 6.70 -18.02 -27.91
CA PRO A 146 5.63 -19.01 -27.82
C PRO A 146 5.82 -20.05 -28.93
N TRP A 147 6.32 -21.24 -28.59
CA TRP A 147 6.60 -22.27 -29.59
C TRP A 147 5.40 -23.16 -29.98
N ALA A 148 4.17 -22.90 -29.50
CA ALA A 148 3.08 -23.87 -29.71
C ALA A 148 1.65 -23.28 -29.62
N GLY A 149 1.25 -22.36 -30.51
CA GLY A 149 -0.16 -22.03 -30.83
C GLY A 149 -1.21 -22.18 -29.71
N TRP A 150 -1.11 -21.36 -28.66
CA TRP A 150 -1.91 -21.45 -27.43
C TRP A 150 -2.60 -20.11 -27.21
N GLU A 151 -3.82 -19.96 -27.72
CA GLU A 151 -4.61 -18.71 -27.65
C GLU A 151 -5.07 -18.38 -26.22
N ASN A 152 -5.01 -19.33 -25.27
CA ASN A 152 -5.60 -19.20 -23.93
C ASN A 152 -4.58 -19.41 -22.80
N TRP A 153 -3.42 -18.75 -22.85
CA TRP A 153 -2.43 -18.81 -21.77
C TRP A 153 -2.94 -18.23 -20.43
N ARG A 154 -3.87 -17.27 -20.51
CA ARG A 154 -4.52 -16.64 -19.35
C ARG A 154 -5.15 -17.70 -18.43
N ASP A 155 -5.92 -18.64 -18.96
CA ASP A 155 -6.61 -19.68 -18.18
C ASP A 155 -5.69 -20.59 -17.34
N TRP A 156 -4.40 -20.70 -17.69
CA TRP A 156 -3.39 -21.48 -16.95
C TRP A 156 -2.54 -20.64 -16.01
N ALA A 157 -2.57 -19.31 -16.12
CA ALA A 157 -1.92 -18.38 -15.19
C ALA A 157 -2.79 -18.07 -13.96
N HIS A 158 -4.07 -18.47 -13.98
CA HIS A 158 -5.04 -18.27 -12.90
C HIS A 158 -5.36 -19.50 -12.00
N PRO A 159 -4.42 -20.39 -11.60
CA PRO A 159 -4.70 -21.32 -10.51
C PRO A 159 -4.50 -20.58 -9.17
N GLY A 160 -5.59 -20.03 -8.63
CA GLY A 160 -5.63 -19.53 -7.24
C GLY A 160 -5.74 -18.02 -7.09
N ASP A 161 -6.80 -17.45 -7.68
CA ASP A 161 -7.30 -16.12 -7.31
C ASP A 161 -7.64 -16.11 -5.81
N LEU A 162 -6.88 -15.34 -5.04
CA LEU A 162 -6.94 -15.28 -3.59
C LEU A 162 -7.04 -13.83 -3.14
N ALA A 163 -8.28 -13.40 -2.89
CA ALA A 163 -8.57 -12.15 -2.20
C ALA A 163 -7.76 -12.06 -0.91
N ARG A 164 -7.16 -10.88 -0.67
CA ARG A 164 -6.52 -10.58 0.61
C ARG A 164 -7.58 -10.47 1.69
N THR A 165 -7.21 -10.77 2.93
CA THR A 165 -8.16 -10.77 4.06
C THR A 165 -7.58 -10.00 5.25
N PRO A 166 -7.40 -8.67 5.11
CA PRO A 166 -6.86 -7.82 6.17
C PRO A 166 -7.55 -8.06 7.51
N GLY A 167 -6.76 -8.20 8.58
CA GLY A 167 -7.23 -8.46 9.95
C GLY A 167 -7.75 -9.87 10.22
N GLN A 168 -7.70 -10.78 9.23
CA GLN A 168 -8.29 -12.12 9.32
C GLN A 168 -7.29 -13.25 9.00
N TYR A 169 -5.99 -12.93 8.97
CA TYR A 169 -4.95 -13.93 8.73
C TYR A 169 -4.79 -14.89 9.93
N GLU A 170 -4.37 -16.12 9.62
CA GLU A 170 -4.14 -17.20 10.57
C GLU A 170 -2.66 -17.57 10.63
N SER A 171 -2.21 -18.09 11.77
CA SER A 171 -0.82 -18.52 11.94
C SER A 171 -0.46 -19.78 11.14
N TYR A 172 0.81 -19.85 10.71
CA TYR A 172 1.37 -20.98 9.98
C TYR A 172 2.25 -21.87 10.89
N SER A 173 2.36 -23.17 10.58
CA SER A 173 3.24 -24.07 11.34
C SER A 173 4.69 -23.96 10.90
N ALA A 174 5.57 -23.61 11.85
CA ALA A 174 7.02 -23.54 11.65
C ALA A 174 7.73 -24.83 11.27
N LYS A 175 7.07 -25.97 11.45
CA LYS A 175 7.65 -27.27 11.09
C LYS A 175 7.25 -27.76 9.71
N THR A 176 6.16 -27.21 9.14
CA THR A 176 5.54 -27.77 7.94
C THR A 176 5.20 -26.75 6.87
N GLY A 177 5.27 -25.45 7.17
CA GLY A 177 4.85 -24.37 6.26
C GLY A 177 3.38 -24.44 5.86
N ARG A 178 2.59 -25.27 6.56
CA ARG A 178 1.16 -25.49 6.30
C ARG A 178 0.35 -24.77 7.37
N LYS A 179 -0.86 -24.35 6.99
CA LYS A 179 -1.87 -23.88 7.94
C LYS A 179 -1.99 -24.87 9.09
N THR A 180 -1.94 -24.37 10.32
CA THR A 180 -2.01 -25.25 11.48
C THR A 180 -3.41 -25.89 11.55
N LYS A 181 -3.51 -27.13 12.06
CA LYS A 181 -4.84 -27.78 12.27
C LYS A 181 -5.71 -27.06 13.31
N ARG A 182 -5.14 -26.11 14.04
CA ARG A 182 -5.81 -25.29 15.07
C ARG A 182 -5.73 -23.81 14.69
N GLN A 183 -6.20 -23.50 13.48
CA GLN A 183 -6.47 -22.17 12.94
C GLN A 183 -6.64 -21.12 14.04
N ARG A 184 -5.53 -20.50 14.43
CA ARG A 184 -5.52 -19.43 15.42
C ARG A 184 -5.36 -18.14 14.63
N ALA A 185 -6.25 -17.20 14.87
CA ALA A 185 -6.06 -15.84 14.42
C ALA A 185 -4.69 -15.31 14.89
N LEU A 186 -4.06 -14.50 14.06
CA LEU A 186 -2.83 -13.80 14.46
C LEU A 186 -3.10 -12.93 15.70
N VAL A 187 -2.12 -12.88 16.61
CA VAL A 187 -2.24 -12.13 17.85
C VAL A 187 -1.44 -10.83 17.74
N GLY A 188 -2.13 -9.68 17.88
CA GLY A 188 -1.46 -8.37 17.89
C GLY A 188 -0.77 -8.04 16.56
N SER A 189 -1.37 -8.39 15.42
CA SER A 189 -0.81 -8.06 14.10
C SER A 189 -0.73 -6.55 13.85
N ASN A 190 -1.48 -5.71 14.57
CA ASN A 190 -1.45 -4.25 14.43
C ASN A 190 -1.62 -3.81 12.98
N GLU A 191 -2.53 -4.48 12.26
CA GLU A 191 -2.88 -4.16 10.89
C GLU A 191 -3.72 -2.89 10.82
N THR A 192 -3.39 -2.02 9.88
CA THR A 192 -4.10 -0.77 9.59
C THR A 192 -4.34 -0.63 8.09
N ILE A 193 -5.31 0.19 7.70
CA ILE A 193 -5.47 0.59 6.29
C ILE A 193 -4.80 1.94 6.09
N HIS A 194 -4.03 2.10 5.02
CA HIS A 194 -3.48 3.41 4.70
C HIS A 194 -4.58 4.34 4.11
N PRO A 195 -4.65 5.64 4.48
CA PRO A 195 -5.65 6.58 3.97
C PRO A 195 -5.75 6.66 2.44
N SER A 196 -4.68 6.31 1.72
CA SER A 196 -4.69 6.24 0.25
C SER A 196 -5.77 5.30 -0.30
N ALA A 197 -6.13 4.22 0.40
CA ALA A 197 -7.21 3.32 -0.04
C ALA A 197 -8.56 4.04 -0.05
N ARG A 198 -8.92 4.73 1.05
CA ARG A 198 -10.16 5.51 1.16
C ARG A 198 -10.18 6.66 0.16
N VAL A 199 -9.09 7.42 0.08
CA VAL A 199 -9.00 8.57 -0.84
C VAL A 199 -9.13 8.11 -2.29
N ARG A 200 -8.52 6.98 -2.66
CA ARG A 200 -8.70 6.39 -3.99
C ARG A 200 -10.15 6.03 -4.28
N VAL A 201 -10.85 5.37 -3.35
CA VAL A 201 -12.28 5.07 -3.48
C VAL A 201 -13.10 6.37 -3.63
N ALA A 202 -12.89 7.34 -2.74
CA ALA A 202 -13.65 8.59 -2.68
C ALA A 202 -13.46 9.51 -3.89
N CYS A 203 -12.27 9.47 -4.49
CA CYS A 203 -11.92 10.21 -5.70
C CYS A 203 -12.29 9.46 -7.00
N GLY A 204 -12.89 8.26 -6.90
CA GLY A 204 -13.23 7.46 -8.09
C GLY A 204 -11.99 7.02 -8.86
N GLY A 205 -10.90 6.71 -8.15
CA GLY A 205 -9.70 6.13 -8.74
C GLY A 205 -10.00 4.84 -9.49
N LYS A 206 -9.10 4.44 -10.39
CA LYS A 206 -9.29 3.27 -11.24
C LYS A 206 -8.88 1.97 -10.54
N GLY A 207 -9.52 0.86 -10.93
CA GLY A 207 -9.15 -0.48 -10.51
C GLY A 207 -7.89 -0.99 -11.18
N LEU A 208 -7.73 -2.31 -11.17
CA LEU A 208 -6.68 -3.02 -11.91
C LEU A 208 -6.79 -2.72 -13.41
N ASP A 209 -5.64 -2.59 -14.07
CA ASP A 209 -5.50 -2.32 -15.51
C ASP A 209 -6.25 -1.06 -15.99
N ASP A 210 -6.45 -0.09 -15.08
CA ASP A 210 -7.25 1.13 -15.29
C ASP A 210 -8.73 0.91 -15.57
N GLU A 211 -9.25 -0.27 -15.26
CA GLU A 211 -10.65 -0.61 -15.47
C GLU A 211 -11.53 -0.31 -14.25
N GLY A 212 -12.77 0.11 -14.52
CA GLY A 212 -13.79 0.30 -13.49
C GLY A 212 -13.49 1.40 -12.46
N ALA A 213 -14.34 1.47 -11.43
CA ALA A 213 -14.09 2.25 -10.23
C ALA A 213 -13.39 1.36 -9.20
N TYR A 214 -12.42 1.93 -8.48
CA TYR A 214 -11.66 1.21 -7.47
C TYR A 214 -12.52 0.90 -6.26
N PHE A 215 -12.52 -0.37 -5.87
CA PHE A 215 -12.82 -0.81 -4.53
C PHE A 215 -11.96 -2.04 -4.23
N PRO A 216 -11.23 -2.08 -3.10
CA PRO A 216 -10.32 -3.19 -2.80
C PRO A 216 -11.10 -4.48 -2.59
N HIS A 217 -10.80 -5.50 -3.40
CA HIS A 217 -11.49 -6.80 -3.33
C HIS A 217 -11.35 -7.45 -1.95
N GLY A 218 -10.18 -7.30 -1.31
CA GLY A 218 -9.93 -7.82 0.04
C GLY A 218 -10.73 -7.16 1.16
N LEU A 219 -11.43 -6.06 0.89
CA LEU A 219 -12.32 -5.38 1.83
C LEU A 219 -13.78 -5.39 1.33
N GLU A 220 -14.14 -6.31 0.43
CA GLU A 220 -15.55 -6.52 0.07
C GLU A 220 -16.40 -6.82 1.30
N GLY A 221 -17.54 -6.13 1.40
CA GLY A 221 -18.43 -6.20 2.56
C GLY A 221 -18.04 -5.27 3.72
N PHE A 222 -16.86 -4.65 3.69
CA PHE A 222 -16.48 -3.62 4.66
C PHE A 222 -17.13 -2.27 4.33
N LYS A 223 -17.37 -1.46 5.36
CA LYS A 223 -17.84 -0.08 5.26
C LYS A 223 -16.79 0.86 5.81
N ILE A 224 -16.56 1.95 5.09
CA ILE A 224 -15.74 3.07 5.57
C ILE A 224 -16.60 3.89 6.53
N VAL A 225 -16.16 4.01 7.78
CA VAL A 225 -16.82 4.77 8.83
C VAL A 225 -15.84 5.85 9.30
N GLY A 226 -16.24 7.11 9.23
CA GLY A 226 -15.45 8.25 9.70
C GLY A 226 -16.22 9.18 10.62
N PRO A 227 -15.57 10.23 11.15
CA PRO A 227 -16.23 11.24 11.95
C PRO A 227 -17.35 11.94 11.17
N GLU A 228 -18.37 12.42 11.89
CA GLU A 228 -19.48 13.15 11.27
C GLU A 228 -18.97 14.42 10.57
N GLY A 229 -19.34 14.59 9.29
CA GLY A 229 -18.92 15.73 8.47
C GLY A 229 -17.50 15.65 7.91
N ALA A 230 -16.74 14.57 8.14
CA ALA A 230 -15.41 14.40 7.57
C ALA A 230 -15.47 14.17 6.04
N ASP A 231 -14.59 14.83 5.30
CA ASP A 231 -14.45 14.62 3.85
C ASP A 231 -13.66 13.33 3.56
N MET A 232 -14.30 12.36 2.91
CA MET A 232 -13.65 11.12 2.49
C MET A 232 -12.52 11.32 1.49
N ARG A 233 -12.44 12.47 0.81
CA ARG A 233 -11.39 12.80 -0.17
C ARG A 233 -10.20 13.48 0.48
N ASP A 234 -10.32 13.94 1.73
CA ASP A 234 -9.24 14.58 2.44
C ASP A 234 -8.27 13.51 2.98
N PRO A 235 -7.01 13.47 2.49
CA PRO A 235 -5.99 12.55 3.01
C PRO A 235 -5.57 12.87 4.44
N LEU A 236 -5.82 14.08 4.95
CA LEU A 236 -5.45 14.50 6.31
C LEU A 236 -6.54 14.21 7.35
N ALA A 237 -7.76 13.90 6.91
CA ALA A 237 -8.86 13.60 7.81
C ALA A 237 -8.60 12.30 8.60
N GLN A 238 -8.68 12.38 9.92
CA GLN A 238 -8.37 11.29 10.84
C GLN A 238 -9.64 10.64 11.41
N GLY A 239 -9.48 9.44 11.99
CA GLY A 239 -10.57 8.73 12.67
C GLY A 239 -11.45 7.91 11.73
N PHE A 240 -11.01 7.71 10.48
CA PHE A 240 -11.61 6.74 9.58
C PHE A 240 -11.19 5.32 9.93
N ARG A 241 -12.11 4.40 9.75
CA ARG A 241 -11.93 2.96 9.96
C ARG A 241 -12.77 2.15 9.00
N TRP A 242 -12.31 0.95 8.73
CA TRP A 242 -12.97 -0.03 7.86
C TRP A 242 -13.62 -1.09 8.75
N VAL A 243 -14.94 -1.17 8.71
CA VAL A 243 -15.74 -2.05 9.56
C VAL A 243 -16.41 -3.10 8.71
N GLY A 244 -16.10 -4.37 8.96
CA GLY A 244 -16.66 -5.53 8.27
C GLY A 244 -16.88 -6.69 9.23
N THR A 245 -17.17 -7.86 8.68
CA THR A 245 -17.32 -9.10 9.44
C THR A 245 -16.49 -10.19 8.78
N ASP A 246 -15.83 -11.02 9.59
CA ASP A 246 -15.12 -12.18 9.08
C ASP A 246 -16.05 -13.31 8.63
N SER A 247 -15.46 -14.38 8.08
CA SER A 247 -16.19 -15.59 7.66
C SER A 247 -16.97 -16.30 8.79
N GLN A 248 -16.68 -15.99 10.05
CA GLN A 248 -17.37 -16.54 11.24
C GLN A 248 -18.41 -15.55 11.79
N GLY A 249 -18.61 -14.40 11.14
CA GLY A 249 -19.55 -13.37 11.55
C GLY A 249 -19.06 -12.49 12.70
N LYS A 250 -17.76 -12.50 13.01
CA LYS A 250 -17.17 -11.64 14.02
C LYS A 250 -16.82 -10.28 13.40
N ASP A 251 -17.10 -9.20 14.14
CA ASP A 251 -16.74 -7.85 13.73
C ASP A 251 -15.21 -7.71 13.56
N VAL A 252 -14.81 -7.16 12.42
CA VAL A 252 -13.43 -6.80 12.09
C VAL A 252 -13.39 -5.28 11.89
N VAL A 253 -12.52 -4.62 12.62
CA VAL A 253 -12.31 -3.17 12.53
C VAL A 253 -10.84 -2.93 12.24
N LEU A 254 -10.56 -2.24 11.13
CA LEU A 254 -9.23 -1.81 10.74
C LEU A 254 -9.17 -0.30 10.74
N GLU A 255 -8.34 0.26 11.62
CA GLU A 255 -8.16 1.71 11.73
C GLU A 255 -7.29 2.23 10.57
N GLU A 256 -7.50 3.48 10.19
CA GLU A 256 -6.59 4.14 9.24
C GLU A 256 -5.30 4.66 9.91
N THR A 257 -4.18 4.57 9.20
CA THR A 257 -2.94 5.19 9.66
C THR A 257 -3.02 6.72 9.59
N LYS A 258 -2.15 7.38 10.34
CA LYS A 258 -1.90 8.81 10.20
C LYS A 258 -0.72 9.01 9.25
N LEU A 259 -0.80 10.02 8.38
CA LEU A 259 0.32 10.39 7.53
C LEU A 259 1.44 10.99 8.38
N GLY A 260 2.63 10.42 8.28
CA GLY A 260 3.83 10.94 8.89
C GLY A 260 4.51 12.03 8.04
N ARG A 261 5.63 12.55 8.53
CA ARG A 261 6.30 13.73 7.96
C ARG A 261 6.67 13.57 6.47
N MET A 262 7.19 12.41 6.08
CA MET A 262 7.59 12.13 4.69
C MET A 262 6.38 11.98 3.77
N GLU A 263 5.29 11.38 4.26
CA GLU A 263 4.03 11.27 3.51
C GLU A 263 3.40 12.64 3.28
N LEU A 264 3.45 13.52 4.29
CA LEU A 264 2.98 14.90 4.16
C LEU A 264 3.81 15.71 3.15
N ALA A 265 5.12 15.53 3.12
CA ALA A 265 6.00 16.16 2.13
C ALA A 265 5.67 15.68 0.70
N LEU A 266 5.48 14.37 0.52
CA LEU A 266 5.08 13.79 -0.76
C LEU A 266 3.69 14.29 -1.20
N LEU A 267 2.73 14.37 -0.29
CA LEU A 267 1.39 14.87 -0.56
C LEU A 267 1.41 16.32 -1.03
N GLU A 268 2.19 17.18 -0.38
CA GLU A 268 2.38 18.57 -0.77
C GLU A 268 3.01 18.70 -2.16
N ALA A 269 4.07 17.92 -2.44
CA ALA A 269 4.71 17.87 -3.76
C ALA A 269 3.73 17.38 -4.84
N SER A 270 2.91 16.38 -4.51
CA SER A 270 1.86 15.85 -5.40
C SER A 270 0.83 16.88 -5.79
N ARG A 271 0.32 17.66 -4.83
CA ARG A 271 -0.64 18.73 -5.10
C ARG A 271 -0.07 19.77 -6.05
N ARG A 272 1.15 20.23 -5.80
CA ARG A 272 1.84 21.19 -6.69
C ARG A 272 1.97 20.64 -8.11
N ALA A 273 2.36 19.37 -8.25
CA ALA A 273 2.49 18.73 -9.56
C ALA A 273 1.15 18.66 -10.33
N VAL A 274 0.04 18.37 -9.64
CA VAL A 274 -1.30 18.36 -10.23
C VAL A 274 -1.72 19.77 -10.65
N GLU A 275 -1.59 20.75 -9.77
CA GLU A 275 -1.93 22.16 -10.04
C GLU A 275 -1.15 22.72 -11.24
N GLU A 276 0.15 22.44 -11.33
CA GLU A 276 0.97 22.81 -12.48
C GLU A 276 0.50 22.12 -13.78
N GLY A 277 0.14 20.84 -13.69
CA GLY A 277 -0.39 20.07 -14.81
C GLY A 277 -1.71 20.64 -15.35
N GLU A 278 -2.60 21.07 -14.47
CA GLU A 278 -3.88 21.69 -14.81
C GLU A 278 -3.71 23.10 -15.37
N ALA A 279 -2.81 23.90 -14.78
CA ALA A 279 -2.46 25.22 -15.31
C ALA A 279 -1.95 25.15 -16.74
N ARG A 280 -1.12 24.14 -17.08
CA ARG A 280 -0.65 23.89 -18.46
C ARG A 280 -1.79 23.51 -19.41
N LYS A 281 -2.85 22.88 -18.90
CA LYS A 281 -4.07 22.52 -19.67
C LYS A 281 -5.07 23.69 -19.80
N GLY A 282 -4.77 24.86 -19.23
CA GLY A 282 -5.64 26.03 -19.26
C GLY A 282 -6.86 25.94 -18.32
N ILE A 283 -6.86 24.98 -17.39
CA ILE A 283 -7.89 24.84 -16.35
C ILE A 283 -7.55 25.83 -15.24
N ARG A 284 -8.50 26.71 -14.85
CA ARG A 284 -8.26 27.68 -13.77
C ARG A 284 -8.26 26.96 -12.42
N ALA A 285 -7.32 27.31 -11.54
CA ALA A 285 -7.15 26.76 -10.19
C ALA A 285 -8.44 26.71 -9.32
N GLN A 286 -9.47 27.48 -9.66
CA GLN A 286 -10.79 27.44 -8.99
C GLN A 286 -11.61 26.16 -9.25
N GLN A 287 -11.16 25.24 -10.11
CA GLN A 287 -11.81 23.94 -10.37
C GLN A 287 -11.11 22.73 -9.74
N VAL A 288 -10.00 22.95 -9.02
CA VAL A 288 -9.19 21.88 -8.40
C VAL A 288 -9.78 21.57 -7.03
N GLU A 289 -10.79 20.72 -7.00
CA GLU A 289 -11.56 20.42 -5.78
C GLU A 289 -11.07 19.21 -4.96
N TRP A 290 -9.91 18.64 -5.32
CA TRP A 290 -9.54 17.32 -4.82
C TRP A 290 -8.29 17.39 -3.94
N GLN A 291 -8.46 16.98 -2.67
CA GLN A 291 -7.49 16.99 -1.56
C GLN A 291 -7.26 18.35 -0.89
N LYS A 292 -8.32 19.08 -0.51
CA LYS A 292 -8.22 20.29 0.34
C LYS A 292 -7.96 19.95 1.82
N GLY A 293 -6.75 19.55 2.16
CA GLY A 293 -6.31 19.50 3.56
C GLY A 293 -5.14 20.47 3.74
N GLU A 294 -5.25 21.49 4.58
CA GLU A 294 -4.12 22.41 4.82
C GLU A 294 -2.94 21.64 5.45
N VAL A 295 -1.84 21.47 4.71
CA VAL A 295 -0.57 20.99 5.27
C VAL A 295 0.08 22.19 5.94
N GLY A 296 -0.28 22.43 7.19
CA GLY A 296 0.26 23.54 7.98
C GLY A 296 1.78 23.42 8.14
N GLY A 297 2.51 24.41 7.63
CA GLY A 297 3.94 24.56 7.81
C GLY A 297 4.30 24.77 9.29
N GLY A 298 4.73 23.70 9.94
CA GLY A 298 5.44 23.76 11.22
C GLY A 298 6.85 24.27 10.99
N GLY A 299 7.00 25.59 10.92
CA GLY A 299 8.30 26.24 11.08
C GLY A 299 8.82 25.99 12.49
N ALA A 300 10.07 25.53 12.58
CA ALA A 300 10.95 25.87 13.69
C ALA A 300 11.60 27.22 13.37
#